data_AF-R5PV89-F1
#
_entry.id   AF-R5PV89-F1
#
_cell.length_a   1.000
_cell.length_b   1.000
_cell.length_c   1.000
_cell.angle_alpha   90.00
_cell.angle_beta   90.00
_cell.angle_gamma   90.00
#
_symmetry.space_group_name_H-M   'P 1'
#
loop_
_entity.id
_entity.type
_entity.pdbx_description
1 polymer ?
#
loop_
_entity_poly.entity_id
_entity_poly.type
_entity_poly.pdbx_seq_one_letter_code
_entity_poly.pdbx_strand_id
1 'polypeptide(L)'
;MDEAYPRGARLLKRLFRMFDYTDVYQWFESEGVSLTTQDNECVFPVSQDAMEIVNTLVRLMRSLGVKVVIRHRVAAINHEADDCEYLLTFSHGDVAKADAVVVTAGGSSQARLVGTKFSAFGPLLITHWGVSGPAILKLSSYAARILAENDYKAQVAINWFGQANEG
;
A
#
# COMPACT_ATOMS: atom_id res chain seq x y z
N MET A 1 -13.88 13.96 -7.33
CA MET A 1 -13.60 12.57 -6.89
C MET A 1 -13.19 11.67 -8.05
N ASP A 2 -13.97 11.62 -9.14
CA ASP A 2 -13.62 10.81 -10.33
C ASP A 2 -12.31 11.24 -11.00
N GLU A 3 -11.94 12.53 -10.89
CA GLU A 3 -10.68 13.08 -11.39
C GLU A 3 -9.46 12.70 -10.52
N ALA A 4 -9.65 12.62 -9.19
CA ALA A 4 -8.58 12.26 -8.24
C ALA A 4 -8.35 10.75 -8.14
N TYR A 5 -9.39 9.94 -8.33
CA TYR A 5 -9.32 8.47 -8.25
C TYR A 5 -9.98 7.81 -9.47
N PRO A 6 -9.39 7.95 -10.68
CA PRO A 6 -10.00 7.47 -11.92
C PRO A 6 -10.16 5.94 -11.97
N ARG A 7 -9.41 5.19 -11.14
CA ARG A 7 -9.55 3.74 -10.97
C ARG A 7 -10.14 3.46 -9.59
N GLY A 8 -11.31 2.83 -9.55
CA GLY A 8 -11.98 2.48 -8.30
C GLY A 8 -12.87 3.58 -7.72
N ALA A 9 -13.12 4.69 -8.44
CA ALA A 9 -13.94 5.82 -7.99
C ALA A 9 -15.30 5.39 -7.42
N ARG A 10 -16.00 4.45 -8.07
CA ARG A 10 -17.31 3.96 -7.62
C ARG A 10 -17.26 3.26 -6.26
N LEU A 11 -16.19 2.49 -6.00
CA LEU A 11 -15.97 1.82 -4.71
C LEU A 11 -15.57 2.84 -3.65
N LEU A 12 -14.59 3.68 -3.94
CA LEU A 12 -14.12 4.72 -3.02
C LEU A 12 -15.23 5.69 -2.65
N LYS A 13 -16.14 6.04 -3.58
CA LYS A 13 -17.28 6.92 -3.31
C LYS A 13 -18.24 6.34 -2.28
N ARG A 14 -18.35 5.01 -2.21
CA ARG A 14 -19.13 4.34 -1.16
C ARG A 14 -18.36 4.34 0.16
N LEU A 15 -17.05 4.10 0.13
CA LEU A 15 -16.21 4.05 1.33
C LEU A 15 -16.08 5.43 1.99
N PHE A 16 -15.89 6.50 1.23
CA PHE A 16 -15.84 7.88 1.74
C PHE A 16 -17.17 8.41 2.27
N ARG A 17 -18.28 7.68 2.10
CA ARG A 17 -19.51 8.00 2.86
C ARG A 17 -19.47 7.47 4.29
N MET A 18 -18.57 6.53 4.58
CA MET A 18 -18.40 5.92 5.89
C MET A 18 -17.17 6.48 6.63
N PHE A 19 -16.09 6.75 5.89
CA PHE A 19 -14.84 7.25 6.43
C PHE A 19 -14.02 7.95 5.33
N ASP A 20 -13.89 9.27 5.38
CA ASP A 20 -13.16 10.10 4.43
C ASP A 20 -11.91 10.78 5.04
N TYR A 21 -11.30 11.71 4.31
CA TYR A 21 -10.08 12.40 4.75
C TYR A 21 -10.32 13.31 5.96
N THR A 22 -11.53 13.87 6.11
CA THR A 22 -11.93 14.69 7.26
C THR A 22 -11.97 13.82 8.51
N ASP A 23 -12.54 12.61 8.38
CA ASP A 23 -12.58 11.64 9.48
C ASP A 23 -11.17 11.22 9.90
N VAL A 24 -10.28 10.94 8.94
CA VAL A 24 -8.86 10.62 9.23
C VAL A 24 -8.18 11.78 9.96
N TYR A 25 -8.37 13.02 9.47
CA TYR A 25 -7.77 14.21 10.07
C TYR A 25 -8.20 14.36 11.53
N GLN A 26 -9.52 14.35 11.77
CA GLN A 26 -10.09 14.49 13.11
C GLN A 26 -9.68 13.35 14.03
N TRP A 27 -9.60 12.12 13.49
CA TRP A 27 -9.20 10.96 14.26
C TRP A 27 -7.77 11.09 14.78
N PHE A 28 -6.80 11.45 13.92
CA PHE A 28 -5.41 11.66 14.35
C PHE A 28 -5.26 12.81 15.36
N GLU A 29 -5.96 13.93 15.16
CA GLU A 29 -6.00 15.04 16.13
C GLU A 29 -6.55 14.57 17.49
N SER A 30 -7.62 13.78 17.49
CA SER A 30 -8.21 13.23 18.72
C SER A 30 -7.29 12.23 19.44
N GLU A 31 -6.41 11.56 18.68
CA GLU A 31 -5.40 10.64 19.20
C GLU A 31 -4.08 11.33 19.60
N GLY A 32 -4.06 12.66 19.55
CA GLY A 32 -2.96 13.51 20.01
C GLY A 32 -1.88 13.81 18.97
N VAL A 33 -2.15 13.56 17.69
CA VAL A 33 -1.24 13.94 16.59
C VAL A 33 -1.77 15.19 15.91
N SER A 34 -1.13 16.33 16.17
CA SER A 34 -1.45 17.56 15.47
C SER A 34 -1.01 17.50 14.02
N LEU A 35 -1.91 17.85 13.12
CA LEU A 35 -1.72 17.82 11.67
C LEU A 35 -1.64 19.24 11.11
N THR A 36 -0.94 19.37 9.99
CA THR A 36 -0.85 20.59 9.20
C THR A 36 -1.03 20.26 7.73
N THR A 37 -1.75 21.13 7.01
CA THR A 37 -1.92 21.06 5.55
C THR A 37 -0.94 22.04 4.90
N GLN A 38 -0.20 21.56 3.90
CA GLN A 38 0.72 22.38 3.10
C GLN A 38 0.01 23.01 1.88
N ASP A 39 0.69 23.92 1.18
CA ASP A 39 0.14 24.64 0.02
C ASP A 39 -0.35 23.73 -1.12
N ASN A 40 0.19 22.50 -1.19
CA ASN A 40 -0.19 21.47 -2.16
C ASN A 40 -1.26 20.49 -1.63
N GLU A 41 -2.00 20.88 -0.59
CA GLU A 41 -3.05 20.09 0.07
C GLU A 41 -2.54 18.79 0.74
N CYS A 42 -1.22 18.58 0.81
CA CYS A 42 -0.67 17.45 1.53
C CYS A 42 -0.75 17.67 3.03
N VAL A 43 -1.21 16.65 3.75
CA VAL A 43 -1.37 16.66 5.21
C VAL A 43 -0.21 15.90 5.85
N PHE A 44 0.44 16.52 6.82
CA PHE A 44 1.56 15.95 7.57
C PHE A 44 1.39 16.20 9.08
N PRO A 45 2.05 15.41 9.95
CA PRO A 45 2.21 15.78 11.34
C PRO A 45 2.97 17.10 11.47
N VAL A 46 2.61 17.94 12.43
CA VAL A 46 3.33 19.19 12.73
C VAL A 46 4.79 18.90 13.07
N SER A 47 5.08 17.76 13.72
CA SER A 47 6.44 17.31 14.04
C SER A 47 7.32 17.04 12.82
N GLN A 48 6.72 16.86 11.63
CA GLN A 48 7.38 16.38 10.41
C GLN A 48 8.04 14.99 10.58
N ASP A 49 7.66 14.22 11.60
CA ASP A 49 8.18 12.88 11.85
C ASP A 49 7.11 11.81 11.57
N ALA A 50 7.37 10.96 10.57
CA ALA A 50 6.51 9.83 10.23
C ALA A 50 6.38 8.82 11.39
N MET A 51 7.37 8.75 12.29
CA MET A 51 7.29 7.86 13.45
C MET A 51 6.21 8.26 14.44
N GLU A 52 5.77 9.52 14.48
CA GLU A 52 4.65 9.93 15.33
C GLU A 52 3.35 9.21 14.95
N ILE A 53 3.08 9.08 13.65
CA ILE A 53 1.94 8.34 13.11
C ILE A 53 2.07 6.85 13.43
N VAL A 54 3.25 6.26 13.18
CA VAL A 54 3.49 4.83 13.44
C VAL A 54 3.34 4.51 14.92
N ASN A 55 3.93 5.32 15.80
CA ASN A 55 3.88 5.12 17.24
C ASN A 55 2.46 5.26 17.78
N THR A 56 1.69 6.21 17.25
CA THR A 56 0.27 6.39 17.60
C THR A 56 -0.54 5.14 17.26
N LEU A 57 -0.41 4.63 16.04
CA LEU A 57 -1.09 3.39 15.61
C LEU A 57 -0.67 2.17 16.45
N VAL A 58 0.64 2.01 16.71
CA VAL A 58 1.17 0.89 17.51
C VAL A 58 0.69 0.99 18.97
N ARG A 59 0.68 2.19 19.54
CA ARG A 59 0.15 2.46 20.88
C ARG A 59 -1.32 2.05 20.97
N LEU A 60 -2.13 2.44 19.99
CA LEU A 60 -3.57 2.14 19.96
C LEU A 60 -3.87 0.65 19.79
N MET A 61 -3.15 -0.02 18.89
CA MET A 61 -3.23 -1.47 18.76
C MET A 61 -2.96 -2.16 20.10
N ARG A 62 -1.91 -1.74 20.82
CA ARG A 62 -1.57 -2.30 22.13
C ARG A 62 -2.65 -2.00 23.19
N SER A 63 -3.17 -0.78 23.25
CA SER A 63 -4.21 -0.43 24.24
C SER A 63 -5.53 -1.16 24.00
N LEU A 64 -5.83 -1.52 22.75
CA LEU A 64 -7.00 -2.32 22.38
C LEU A 64 -6.77 -3.84 22.52
N GLY A 65 -5.60 -4.27 23.00
CA GLY A 65 -5.28 -5.69 23.17
C GLY A 65 -4.96 -6.43 21.86
N VAL A 66 -4.70 -5.71 20.77
CA VAL A 66 -4.29 -6.32 19.49
C VAL A 66 -2.89 -6.91 19.62
N LYS A 67 -2.77 -8.22 19.39
CA LYS A 67 -1.48 -8.93 19.38
C LYS A 67 -0.74 -8.69 18.07
N VAL A 68 0.30 -7.86 18.11
CA VAL A 68 1.17 -7.60 16.95
C VAL A 68 2.32 -8.60 16.94
N VAL A 69 2.40 -9.42 15.90
CA VAL A 69 3.46 -10.42 15.72
C VAL A 69 4.27 -10.07 14.47
N ILE A 70 5.57 -9.78 14.65
CA ILE A 70 6.49 -9.40 13.57
C ILE A 70 7.39 -10.58 13.17
N ARG A 71 8.03 -10.49 12.00
CA ARG A 71 8.88 -11.56 11.44
C ARG A 71 8.12 -12.89 11.19
N HIS A 72 6.80 -12.83 11.08
CA HIS A 72 5.92 -13.97 10.83
C HIS A 72 5.29 -13.85 9.44
N ARG A 73 6.05 -14.23 8.40
CA ARG A 73 5.57 -14.18 7.01
C ARG A 73 4.55 -15.29 6.79
N VAL A 74 3.32 -14.92 6.42
CA VAL A 74 2.30 -15.87 5.95
C VAL A 74 2.72 -16.39 4.58
N ALA A 75 2.81 -17.71 4.44
CA ALA A 75 3.15 -18.42 3.22
C ALA A 75 1.92 -18.92 2.47
N ALA A 76 0.87 -19.33 3.20
CA ALA A 76 -0.40 -19.76 2.62
C ALA A 76 -1.57 -19.42 3.56
N ILE A 77 -2.75 -19.22 2.96
CA ILE A 77 -4.03 -19.10 3.66
C ILE A 77 -4.96 -20.10 2.98
N ASN A 78 -5.45 -21.07 3.74
CA ASN A 78 -6.42 -22.06 3.27
C ASN A 78 -7.72 -21.91 4.05
N HIS A 79 -8.84 -22.31 3.46
CA HIS A 79 -10.14 -22.36 4.13
C HIS A 79 -10.62 -23.80 4.09
N GLU A 80 -10.77 -24.42 5.26
CA GLU A 80 -11.29 -25.78 5.36
C GLU A 80 -12.82 -25.73 5.38
N ALA A 81 -13.44 -26.34 4.37
CA ALA A 81 -14.89 -26.23 4.12
C ALA A 81 -15.76 -26.78 5.27
N ASP A 82 -15.21 -27.66 6.10
CA ASP A 82 -15.96 -28.35 7.15
C ASP A 82 -15.89 -27.66 8.52
N ASP A 83 -14.85 -26.87 8.80
CA ASP A 83 -14.61 -26.23 10.11
C ASP A 83 -14.97 -24.73 10.13
N CYS A 84 -15.29 -24.12 8.98
CA CYS A 84 -15.55 -22.67 8.83
C CYS A 84 -14.41 -21.75 9.34
N GLU A 85 -13.19 -22.28 9.43
CA GLU A 85 -12.00 -21.55 9.88
C GLU A 85 -10.97 -21.38 8.76
N TYR A 86 -10.24 -20.27 8.79
CA TYR A 86 -9.05 -20.06 7.98
C TYR A 86 -7.81 -20.63 8.66
N LEU A 87 -7.02 -21.36 7.90
CA LEU A 87 -5.72 -21.87 8.31
C LEU A 87 -4.60 -21.04 7.68
N LEU A 88 -3.81 -20.37 8.51
CA LEU A 88 -2.64 -19.61 8.10
C LEU A 88 -1.38 -20.44 8.31
N THR A 89 -0.63 -20.69 7.24
CA THR A 89 0.69 -21.35 7.31
C THR A 89 1.78 -20.29 7.21
N PHE A 90 2.73 -20.30 8.14
CA PHE A 90 3.86 -19.37 8.13
C PHE A 90 5.11 -19.97 7.48
N SER A 91 6.00 -19.13 6.98
CA SER A 91 7.22 -19.58 6.28
C SER A 91 8.19 -20.37 7.17
N HIS A 92 8.08 -20.27 8.49
CA HIS A 92 8.88 -21.04 9.45
C HIS A 92 8.20 -22.35 9.91
N GLY A 93 7.04 -22.70 9.33
CA GLY A 93 6.33 -23.96 9.58
C GLY A 93 5.18 -23.87 10.58
N ASP A 94 5.08 -22.80 11.38
CA ASP A 94 3.98 -22.64 12.32
C ASP A 94 2.64 -22.47 11.59
N VAL A 95 1.56 -22.73 12.33
CA VAL A 95 0.20 -22.65 11.82
C VAL A 95 -0.69 -21.89 12.82
N ALA A 96 -1.61 -21.08 12.32
CA ALA A 96 -2.64 -20.42 13.11
C ALA A 96 -4.03 -20.59 12.48
N LYS A 97 -5.06 -20.63 13.34
CA LYS A 97 -6.47 -20.66 12.94
C LYS A 97 -7.13 -19.29 13.20
N ALA A 98 -8.08 -18.89 12.36
CA ALA A 98 -8.87 -17.67 12.54
C ALA A 98 -10.25 -17.80 11.88
N ASP A 99 -11.28 -17.24 12.50
CA ASP A 99 -12.64 -17.18 11.91
C ASP A 99 -12.71 -16.24 10.70
N ALA A 100 -11.85 -15.21 10.67
CA ALA A 100 -11.80 -14.22 9.61
C ALA A 100 -10.36 -13.76 9.34
N VAL A 101 -10.06 -13.50 8.07
CA VAL A 101 -8.76 -13.00 7.63
C VAL A 101 -8.92 -11.73 6.79
N VAL A 102 -8.23 -10.67 7.19
CA VAL A 102 -8.14 -9.40 6.44
C VAL A 102 -6.73 -9.28 5.87
N VAL A 103 -6.61 -9.19 4.54
CA VAL A 103 -5.32 -9.12 3.85
C VAL A 103 -4.97 -7.67 3.50
N THR A 104 -3.96 -7.12 4.17
CA THR A 104 -3.45 -5.76 3.96
C THR A 104 -1.95 -5.73 3.65
N ALA A 105 -1.43 -6.75 2.97
CA ALA A 105 0.00 -6.94 2.70
C ALA A 105 0.61 -5.95 1.67
N GLY A 106 -0.20 -5.04 1.13
CA GLY A 106 0.19 -4.14 0.04
C GLY A 106 0.30 -4.86 -1.31
N GLY A 107 0.73 -4.12 -2.33
CA GLY A 107 0.99 -4.67 -3.67
C GLY A 107 2.48 -4.92 -3.92
N SER A 108 2.80 -5.92 -4.74
CA SER A 108 4.15 -6.14 -5.29
C SER A 108 4.09 -6.12 -6.80
N SER A 109 4.05 -4.90 -7.35
CA SER A 109 3.93 -4.70 -8.78
C SER A 109 5.26 -4.84 -9.52
N GLN A 110 5.20 -5.31 -10.77
CA GLN A 110 6.27 -5.10 -11.74
C GLN A 110 5.94 -3.85 -12.56
N ALA A 111 6.88 -2.92 -12.64
CA ALA A 111 6.85 -1.82 -13.60
C ALA A 111 7.78 -2.15 -14.77
N ARG A 112 7.33 -1.92 -16.01
CA ARG A 112 8.11 -2.11 -17.23
C ARG A 112 7.98 -0.89 -18.12
N LEU A 113 9.09 -0.44 -18.71
CA LEU A 113 9.08 0.62 -19.71
C LEU A 113 8.72 0.00 -21.08
N VAL A 114 7.56 0.38 -21.63
CA VAL A 114 7.03 -0.18 -22.88
C VAL A 114 8.01 0.08 -24.03
N GLY A 115 8.17 -0.92 -24.90
CA GLY A 115 9.14 -0.85 -26.01
C GLY A 115 10.59 -1.10 -25.61
N THR A 116 10.87 -1.42 -24.33
CA THR A 116 12.22 -1.73 -23.86
C THR A 116 12.25 -3.01 -23.03
N LYS A 117 13.47 -3.50 -22.76
CA LYS A 117 13.71 -4.62 -21.83
C LYS A 117 13.74 -4.21 -20.35
N PHE A 118 13.64 -2.91 -20.04
CA PHE A 118 13.78 -2.43 -18.66
C PHE A 118 12.52 -2.72 -17.85
N SER A 119 12.71 -3.41 -16.73
CA SER A 119 11.66 -3.64 -15.73
C SER A 119 12.23 -3.65 -14.32
N ALA A 120 11.40 -3.35 -13.34
CA ALA A 120 11.75 -3.42 -11.93
C ALA A 120 10.54 -3.86 -11.10
N PHE A 121 10.84 -4.52 -9.98
CA PHE A 121 9.84 -5.02 -9.04
C PHE A 121 9.91 -4.26 -7.72
N GLY A 122 8.75 -4.12 -7.10
CA GLY A 122 8.62 -3.64 -5.74
C GLY A 122 7.26 -3.00 -5.47
N PRO A 123 7.10 -2.47 -4.24
CA PRO A 123 5.99 -1.59 -3.94
C PRO A 123 5.96 -0.41 -4.92
N LEU A 124 4.76 -0.02 -5.31
CA LEU A 124 4.50 1.12 -6.17
C LEU A 124 3.52 2.03 -5.46
N LEU A 125 3.79 3.34 -5.56
CA LEU A 125 2.94 4.38 -5.02
C LEU A 125 2.25 5.11 -6.18
N ILE A 126 0.94 5.27 -6.11
CA ILE A 126 0.21 6.14 -7.03
C ILE A 126 0.19 7.54 -6.41
N THR A 127 0.56 8.55 -7.18
CA THR A 127 0.62 9.95 -6.78
C THR A 127 -0.21 10.80 -7.74
N HIS A 128 -0.46 12.07 -7.39
CA HIS A 128 -1.15 13.00 -8.28
C HIS A 128 -0.34 13.38 -9.54
N TRP A 129 0.96 13.10 -9.58
CA TRP A 129 1.84 13.34 -10.74
C TRP A 129 2.18 12.07 -11.55
N GLY A 130 1.53 10.94 -11.25
CA GLY A 130 1.82 9.65 -11.88
C GLY A 130 2.18 8.59 -10.85
N VAL A 131 3.26 7.85 -11.07
CA VAL A 131 3.65 6.69 -10.24
C VAL A 131 5.04 6.87 -9.65
N SER A 132 5.24 6.40 -8.42
CA SER A 132 6.49 6.46 -7.66
C SER A 132 6.70 5.16 -6.87
N GLY A 133 7.60 5.17 -5.90
CA GLY A 133 7.94 4.03 -5.05
C GLY A 133 9.10 3.19 -5.59
N PRO A 134 9.54 2.19 -4.81
CA PRO A 134 10.75 1.40 -5.10
C PRO A 134 10.79 0.79 -6.51
N ALA A 135 9.66 0.32 -7.04
CA ALA A 135 9.61 -0.23 -8.41
C ALA A 135 9.91 0.85 -9.47
N ILE A 136 9.35 2.05 -9.33
CA ILE A 136 9.54 3.15 -10.29
C ILE A 136 10.93 3.77 -10.17
N LEU A 137 11.44 3.99 -8.95
CA LEU A 137 12.77 4.56 -8.73
C LEU A 137 13.89 3.66 -9.27
N LYS A 138 13.74 2.34 -9.18
CA LYS A 138 14.67 1.38 -9.81
C LYS A 138 14.53 1.37 -11.32
N LEU A 139 13.30 1.42 -11.84
CA LEU A 139 13.07 1.44 -13.28
C LEU A 139 13.67 2.72 -13.91
N SER A 140 13.48 3.88 -13.28
CA SER A 140 13.97 5.16 -13.79
C SER A 140 15.50 5.23 -13.80
N SER A 141 16.18 4.63 -12.81
CA SER A 141 17.65 4.56 -12.81
C SER A 141 18.18 3.65 -13.93
N TYR A 142 17.55 2.48 -14.16
CA TYR A 142 17.96 1.57 -15.24
C TYR A 142 17.71 2.16 -16.62
N ALA A 143 16.62 2.91 -16.79
CA ALA A 143 16.21 3.48 -18.06
C ALA A 143 16.63 4.96 -18.24
N ALA A 144 17.45 5.51 -17.35
CA ALA A 144 17.74 6.94 -17.27
C ALA A 144 18.14 7.56 -18.61
N ARG A 145 18.97 6.87 -19.39
CA ARG A 145 19.42 7.33 -20.71
C ARG A 145 18.30 7.38 -21.74
N ILE A 146 17.45 6.34 -21.80
CA ILE A 146 16.29 6.31 -22.70
C ILE A 146 15.27 7.38 -22.31
N LEU A 147 15.05 7.55 -21.00
CA LEU A 147 14.16 8.59 -20.49
C LEU A 147 14.68 9.98 -20.87
N ALA A 148 15.99 10.23 -20.73
CA ALA A 148 16.60 11.50 -21.14
C ALA A 148 16.47 11.76 -22.66
N GLU A 149 16.68 10.74 -23.50
CA GLU A 149 16.51 10.82 -24.95
C GLU A 149 15.05 11.09 -25.38
N ASN A 150 14.07 10.78 -24.52
CA ASN A 150 12.64 10.95 -24.78
C ASN A 150 12.00 12.06 -23.92
N ASP A 151 12.77 13.05 -23.47
CA ASP A 151 12.26 14.18 -22.67
C ASP A 151 11.48 13.73 -21.41
N TYR A 152 11.96 12.64 -20.81
CA TYR A 152 11.35 11.93 -19.66
C TYR A 152 9.89 11.50 -19.87
N LYS A 153 9.44 11.41 -21.13
CA LYS A 153 8.12 10.90 -21.50
C LYS A 153 8.26 9.45 -21.93
N ALA A 154 7.54 8.57 -21.23
CA ALA A 154 7.48 7.17 -21.61
C ALA A 154 6.20 6.51 -21.13
N GLN A 155 5.83 5.41 -21.81
CA GLN A 155 4.74 4.56 -21.38
C GLN A 155 5.28 3.49 -20.42
N VAL A 156 4.63 3.35 -19.27
CA VAL A 156 4.96 2.33 -18.27
C VAL A 156 3.80 1.34 -18.18
N ALA A 157 4.10 0.06 -18.37
CA ALA A 157 3.19 -1.04 -18.10
C ALA A 157 3.37 -1.51 -16.66
N ILE A 158 2.26 -1.65 -15.92
CA ILE A 158 2.27 -2.10 -14.53
C ILE A 158 1.54 -3.44 -14.46
N ASN A 159 2.26 -4.49 -14.06
CA ASN A 159 1.66 -5.75 -13.65
C ASN A 159 1.51 -5.75 -12.12
N TRP A 160 0.27 -5.61 -11.65
CA TRP A 160 -0.07 -5.55 -10.23
C TRP A 160 0.10 -6.89 -9.50
N PHE A 161 0.14 -8.00 -10.24
CA PHE A 161 0.28 -9.36 -9.71
C PHE A 161 1.73 -9.86 -9.68
N GLY A 162 2.70 -9.06 -10.15
CA GLY A 162 4.12 -9.43 -10.12
C GLY A 162 4.44 -10.64 -11.00
N GLN A 163 5.18 -11.62 -10.47
CA GLN A 163 5.58 -12.85 -11.20
C GLN A 163 4.54 -13.98 -11.14
N ALA A 164 3.32 -13.73 -10.68
CA ALA A 164 2.28 -14.76 -10.75
C ALA A 164 1.98 -15.05 -12.23
N ASN A 165 2.58 -16.12 -12.76
CA ASN A 165 2.02 -16.82 -13.91
C ASN A 165 0.69 -17.40 -13.44
N GLU A 166 -0.39 -17.08 -14.15
CA GLU A 166 -1.61 -17.88 -14.07
C GLU A 166 -1.21 -19.31 -14.46
N GLY A 167 -1.32 -20.22 -13.47
CA GLY A 167 -1.28 -21.66 -13.71
C GLY A 167 -2.68 -22.17 -13.97
#